data_AF-A0A5B8V583-F1
#
_entry.id   AF-A0A5B8V583-F1
#
_cell.length_a   1.000
_cell.length_b   1.000
_cell.length_c   1.000
_cell.angle_alpha   90.00
_cell.angle_beta   90.00
_cell.angle_gamma   90.00
#
_symmetry.space_group_name_H-M   'P 1'
#
loop_
_entity.id
_entity.type
_entity.pdbx_description
1 polymer ?
#
loop_
_entity_poly.entity_id
_entity_poly.type
_entity_poly.pdbx_seq_one_letter_code
_entity_poly.pdbx_strand_id
1 'polypeptide(L)'
;MDPPSAGVCKGESVTITASGGDEYAWYPPNTLSVSNKPVTVATPDVTTIYKAVITDNICAITDSVFTTVNITSLSSIDVTKSNDIDCVIGSATLKATGGVIYNWSPGIYLSDSTIANPIAAPLQTSTYYVQVTNAGGCAGVDSIIVNVFKGSVENGYKLPSAFTPNNDGNNDCFNVRKWGTLASLDFSVYDRWGSLIFHTKNPAECWDGTYKGIKQPTGTYVYQIRAQALCGTVYRKGTVVLVR
;
A
#
# COMPACT_ATOMS: atom_id res chain seq x y z
N MET A 1 19.18 35.07 19.83
CA MET A 1 18.28 34.70 18.72
C MET A 1 17.80 33.28 18.96
N ASP A 2 16.53 33.01 18.71
CA ASP A 2 15.95 31.68 18.86
C ASP A 2 15.32 31.25 17.52
N PRO A 3 16.00 30.43 16.70
CA PRO A 3 15.36 29.76 15.57
C PRO A 3 14.54 28.55 16.07
N PRO A 4 13.45 28.16 15.38
CA PRO A 4 12.81 26.89 15.68
C PRO A 4 13.80 25.75 15.50
N SER A 5 13.75 24.79 16.43
CA SER A 5 14.62 23.61 16.48
C SER A 5 14.33 22.58 15.39
N ALA A 6 13.24 22.74 14.62
CA ALA A 6 12.85 21.90 13.50
C ALA A 6 13.20 22.55 12.15
N GLY A 7 13.62 21.74 11.17
CA GLY A 7 13.85 22.21 9.80
C GLY A 7 12.57 22.78 9.19
N VAL A 8 12.71 23.83 8.37
CA VAL A 8 11.60 24.51 7.69
C VAL A 8 11.47 23.93 6.29
N CYS A 9 10.26 23.68 5.81
CA CYS A 9 10.07 23.13 4.48
C CYS A 9 10.30 24.18 3.40
N LYS A 10 10.86 23.76 2.26
CA LYS A 10 11.05 24.65 1.12
C LYS A 10 9.73 25.34 0.75
N GLY A 11 9.73 26.67 0.73
CA GLY A 11 8.55 27.50 0.45
C GLY A 11 7.73 27.88 1.68
N GLU A 12 8.02 27.33 2.86
CA GLU A 12 7.46 27.79 4.12
C GLU A 12 8.24 28.96 4.71
N SER A 13 7.60 29.65 5.64
CA SER A 13 8.13 30.83 6.31
C SER A 13 8.38 30.57 7.78
N VAL A 14 9.41 31.20 8.32
CA VAL A 14 9.74 31.12 9.75
C VAL A 14 9.92 32.50 10.36
N THR A 15 9.39 32.71 11.55
CA THR A 15 9.63 33.93 12.31
C THR A 15 10.99 33.85 12.99
N ILE A 16 11.84 34.85 12.76
CA ILE A 16 13.12 35.02 13.44
C ILE A 16 13.10 36.31 14.26
N THR A 17 13.68 36.24 15.46
CA THR A 17 13.66 37.34 16.43
C THR A 17 15.07 37.65 16.93
N ALA A 18 15.40 38.94 16.95
CA ALA A 18 16.55 39.54 17.58
C ALA A 18 16.11 40.50 18.68
N SER A 19 16.93 40.66 19.71
CA SER A 19 16.67 41.56 20.84
C SER A 19 17.99 42.13 21.36
N GLY A 20 17.91 43.19 22.17
CA GLY A 20 19.08 43.77 22.84
C GLY A 20 19.53 45.14 22.30
N GLY A 21 18.72 45.80 21.47
CA GLY A 21 18.98 47.18 21.03
C GLY A 21 17.74 47.87 20.46
N ASP A 22 17.95 49.06 19.91
CA ASP A 22 16.89 49.95 19.41
C ASP A 22 16.70 49.84 17.90
N GLU A 23 17.80 49.67 17.16
CA GLU A 23 17.83 49.56 15.70
C GLU A 23 18.33 48.19 15.24
N TYR A 24 17.74 47.70 14.14
CA TYR A 24 18.00 46.37 13.60
C TYR A 24 18.26 46.47 12.11
N ALA A 25 19.24 45.71 11.62
CA ALA A 25 19.48 45.51 10.20
C ALA A 25 19.79 44.03 9.91
N TRP A 26 18.94 43.39 9.11
CA TRP A 26 19.03 41.96 8.82
C TRP A 26 19.57 41.67 7.42
N TYR A 27 20.39 40.61 7.33
CA TYR A 27 21.00 40.13 6.09
C TYR A 27 20.91 38.61 5.95
N PRO A 28 20.70 38.06 4.74
CA PRO A 28 20.41 38.80 3.51
C PRO A 28 18.94 39.31 3.48
N PRO A 29 18.66 40.54 3.00
CA PRO A 29 17.33 41.15 3.13
C PRO A 29 16.30 40.61 2.12
N ASN A 30 16.75 39.97 1.05
CA ASN A 30 15.90 39.54 -0.07
C ASN A 30 14.92 38.39 0.25
N THR A 31 15.15 37.68 1.35
CA THR A 31 14.31 36.55 1.80
C THR A 31 13.57 36.88 3.10
N LEU A 32 13.51 38.16 3.47
CA LEU A 32 12.86 38.66 4.68
C LEU A 32 11.67 39.54 4.29
N SER A 33 10.58 39.45 5.06
CA SER A 33 9.44 40.35 4.88
C SER A 33 9.80 41.80 5.22
N VAL A 34 10.60 41.99 6.26
CA VAL A 34 11.11 43.30 6.70
C VAL A 34 12.52 43.14 7.26
N SER A 35 13.48 43.96 6.85
CA SER A 35 14.89 43.82 7.27
C SER A 35 15.33 44.79 8.37
N ASN A 36 14.42 45.59 8.94
CA ASN A 36 14.73 46.64 9.92
C ASN A 36 13.88 46.62 11.20
N LYS A 37 13.39 45.44 11.60
CA LYS A 37 12.57 45.24 12.80
C LYS A 37 13.16 44.14 13.69
N PRO A 38 12.92 44.15 15.01
CA PRO A 38 13.39 43.10 15.91
C PRO A 38 12.82 41.71 15.60
N VAL A 39 11.62 41.66 15.03
CA VAL A 39 10.93 40.44 14.59
C VAL A 39 10.70 40.53 13.09
N THR A 40 11.03 39.48 12.34
CA THR A 40 10.78 39.39 10.91
C THR A 40 10.46 37.96 10.48
N VAL A 41 9.86 37.82 9.30
CA VAL A 41 9.52 36.53 8.70
C VAL A 41 10.51 36.24 7.58
N ALA A 42 11.19 35.09 7.67
CA ALA A 42 12.14 34.60 6.69
C ALA A 42 11.53 33.51 5.81
N THR A 43 11.75 33.58 4.50
CA THR A 43 11.31 32.59 3.49
C THR A 43 12.46 32.22 2.54
N PRO A 44 13.54 31.57 3.03
CA PRO A 44 14.64 31.18 2.16
C PRO A 44 14.35 29.88 1.39
N ASP A 45 14.86 29.78 0.15
CA ASP A 45 14.72 28.57 -0.69
C ASP A 45 15.78 27.49 -0.39
N VAL A 46 16.87 27.87 0.28
CA VAL A 46 17.99 27.02 0.67
C VAL A 46 18.41 27.36 2.10
N THR A 47 19.07 26.44 2.79
CA THR A 47 19.60 26.69 4.13
C THR A 47 20.42 27.98 4.15
N THR A 48 19.98 28.95 4.95
CA THR A 48 20.52 30.31 4.93
C THR A 48 20.88 30.74 6.34
N ILE A 49 22.06 31.37 6.47
CA ILE A 49 22.51 31.99 7.71
C ILE A 49 22.07 33.45 7.67
N TYR A 50 21.21 33.84 8.62
CA TYR A 50 20.82 35.22 8.81
C TYR A 50 21.72 35.89 9.84
N LYS A 51 22.09 37.13 9.55
CA LYS A 51 22.81 38.03 10.45
C LYS A 51 21.89 39.19 10.81
N ALA A 52 21.65 39.44 12.09
CA ALA A 52 21.13 40.73 12.55
C ALA A 52 22.29 41.56 13.09
N VAL A 53 22.36 42.80 12.63
CA VAL A 53 23.14 43.87 13.24
C VAL A 53 22.20 44.68 14.13
N ILE A 54 22.59 44.86 15.38
CA ILE A 54 21.78 45.48 16.43
C ILE A 54 22.55 46.69 16.97
N THR A 55 21.91 47.85 17.01
CA THR A 55 22.51 49.08 17.52
C THR A 55 21.73 49.58 18.74
N ASP A 56 22.45 49.90 19.81
CA ASP A 56 21.97 50.65 20.96
C ASP A 56 22.29 52.13 20.73
N ASN A 57 21.26 52.97 20.65
CA ASN A 57 21.42 54.38 20.30
C ASN A 57 21.94 55.22 21.47
N ILE A 58 21.81 54.74 22.70
CA ILE A 58 22.27 55.43 23.91
C ILE A 58 23.77 55.20 24.10
N CYS A 59 24.22 53.95 23.95
CA CYS A 59 25.61 53.58 24.14
C CYS A 59 26.46 53.75 22.87
N ALA A 60 25.82 53.96 21.70
CA ALA A 60 26.45 53.98 20.39
C ALA A 60 27.27 52.72 20.09
N ILE A 61 26.79 51.58 20.58
CA ILE A 61 27.41 50.26 20.39
C ILE A 61 26.60 49.50 19.34
N THR A 62 27.31 48.82 18.46
CA THR A 62 26.74 47.92 17.47
C THR A 62 27.33 46.53 17.66
N ASP A 63 26.48 45.51 17.68
CA ASP A 63 26.88 44.11 17.70
C ASP A 63 26.11 43.31 16.66
N SER A 64 26.54 42.08 16.39
CA SER A 64 25.84 41.18 15.47
C SER A 64 25.69 39.78 16.00
N VAL A 65 24.54 39.19 15.68
CA VAL A 65 24.20 37.82 16.05
C VAL A 65 23.72 37.08 14.80
N PHE A 66 23.99 35.77 14.80
CA PHE A 66 23.69 34.88 13.68
C PHE A 66 22.64 33.85 14.08
N THR A 67 21.79 33.48 13.12
CA THR A 67 20.87 32.35 13.24
C THR A 67 20.83 31.58 11.92
N THR A 68 20.73 30.26 11.98
CA THR A 68 20.67 29.41 10.77
C THR A 68 19.26 28.88 10.59
N VAL A 69 18.67 29.13 9.43
CA VAL A 69 17.40 28.54 9.03
C VAL A 69 17.69 27.36 8.12
N ASN A 70 17.49 26.14 8.62
CA ASN A 70 17.70 24.90 7.87
C ASN A 70 16.48 24.62 6.99
N ILE A 71 16.68 24.62 5.67
CA ILE A 71 15.62 24.25 4.71
C ILE A 71 15.74 22.78 4.38
N THR A 72 14.64 22.05 4.56
CA THR A 72 14.48 20.67 4.12
C THR A 72 13.41 20.58 3.03
N SER A 73 13.50 19.54 2.21
CA SER A 73 12.53 19.28 1.16
C SER A 73 12.24 17.80 1.07
N LEU A 74 11.02 17.47 0.68
CA LEU A 74 10.66 16.08 0.41
C LEU A 74 11.29 15.67 -0.92
N SER A 75 12.15 14.65 -0.89
CA SER A 75 12.60 13.99 -2.13
C SER A 75 11.37 13.33 -2.77
N SER A 76 11.31 13.30 -4.09
CA SER A 76 10.12 12.86 -4.85
C SER A 76 9.44 11.64 -4.22
N ILE A 77 8.12 11.73 -4.01
CA ILE A 77 7.32 10.59 -3.60
C ILE A 77 7.15 9.68 -4.82
N ASP A 78 7.29 8.38 -4.62
CA ASP A 78 6.96 7.37 -5.61
C ASP A 78 6.04 6.33 -4.98
N VAL A 79 4.91 6.05 -5.65
CA VAL A 79 3.89 5.11 -5.20
C VAL A 79 3.62 4.07 -6.28
N THR A 80 3.72 2.80 -5.90
CA THR A 80 3.53 1.65 -6.79
C THR A 80 2.62 0.60 -6.15
N LYS A 81 2.14 -0.33 -6.97
CA LYS A 81 1.35 -1.49 -6.54
C LYS A 81 1.86 -2.76 -7.23
N SER A 82 1.72 -3.92 -6.57
CA SER A 82 2.16 -5.21 -7.12
C SER A 82 1.29 -5.70 -8.29
N ASN A 83 -0.02 -5.48 -8.23
CA ASN A 83 -1.01 -5.98 -9.19
C ASN A 83 -2.34 -5.23 -9.04
N ASP A 84 -3.28 -5.52 -9.93
CA ASP A 84 -4.71 -5.25 -9.74
C ASP A 84 -5.43 -6.48 -9.18
N ILE A 85 -6.65 -6.26 -8.68
CA ILE A 85 -7.45 -7.29 -8.02
C ILE A 85 -8.44 -7.89 -9.01
N ASP A 86 -8.59 -9.20 -8.97
CA ASP A 86 -9.61 -9.94 -9.71
C ASP A 86 -10.19 -11.07 -8.83
N CYS A 87 -11.01 -11.95 -9.42
CA CYS A 87 -11.65 -13.03 -8.67
C CYS A 87 -10.67 -14.04 -8.03
N VAL A 88 -9.44 -14.13 -8.54
CA VAL A 88 -8.40 -15.04 -8.08
C VAL A 88 -7.37 -14.31 -7.22
N ILE A 89 -7.00 -13.09 -7.60
CA ILE A 89 -6.05 -12.23 -6.92
C ILE A 89 -6.83 -11.23 -6.06
N GLY A 90 -7.02 -11.56 -4.78
CA GLY A 90 -7.88 -10.79 -3.88
C GLY A 90 -7.25 -9.59 -3.18
N SER A 91 -5.96 -9.32 -3.40
CA SER A 91 -5.25 -8.21 -2.79
C SER A 91 -4.08 -7.74 -3.64
N ALA A 92 -3.59 -6.53 -3.35
CA ALA A 92 -2.40 -5.94 -3.92
C ALA A 92 -1.53 -5.35 -2.80
N THR A 93 -0.21 -5.53 -2.88
CA THR A 93 0.73 -4.83 -2.00
C THR A 93 0.99 -3.46 -2.59
N LEU A 94 0.71 -2.42 -1.81
CA LEU A 94 1.10 -1.04 -2.13
C LEU A 94 2.52 -0.79 -1.64
N LYS A 95 3.21 0.17 -2.24
CA LYS A 95 4.54 0.61 -1.81
C LYS A 95 4.66 2.11 -2.04
N ALA A 96 4.95 2.85 -0.98
CA ALA A 96 5.31 4.26 -1.03
C ALA A 96 6.78 4.45 -0.59
N THR A 97 7.44 5.45 -1.15
CA THR A 97 8.80 5.86 -0.76
C THR A 97 8.91 7.38 -0.66
N GLY A 98 10.04 7.89 -0.18
CA GLY A 98 10.31 9.34 -0.09
C GLY A 98 10.30 9.91 1.33
N GLY A 99 9.94 9.13 2.35
CA GLY A 99 9.91 9.61 3.75
C GLY A 99 10.08 8.52 4.80
N VAL A 100 9.78 8.89 6.05
CA VAL A 100 9.94 8.04 7.24
C VAL A 100 8.60 7.82 7.96
N ILE A 101 7.61 8.68 7.75
CA ILE A 101 6.24 8.52 8.25
C ILE A 101 5.30 8.42 7.05
N TYR A 102 4.35 7.48 7.12
CA TYR A 102 3.39 7.19 6.07
C TYR A 102 1.99 7.23 6.68
N ASN A 103 1.03 7.81 5.96
CA ASN A 103 -0.38 7.80 6.36
C ASN A 103 -1.27 7.65 5.12
N TRP A 104 -1.88 6.48 4.98
CA TRP A 104 -2.74 6.12 3.87
C TRP A 104 -4.21 6.47 4.13
N SER A 105 -4.90 6.97 3.11
CA SER A 105 -6.31 7.28 3.14
C SER A 105 -6.99 6.90 1.81
N PRO A 106 -8.15 6.23 1.80
CA PRO A 106 -8.82 5.71 2.97
C PRO A 106 -8.04 4.53 3.58
N GLY A 107 -8.09 4.36 4.91
CA GLY A 107 -7.48 3.21 5.59
C GLY A 107 -8.26 1.90 5.45
N ILE A 108 -9.48 1.96 4.89
CA ILE A 108 -10.35 0.80 4.75
C ILE A 108 -9.76 -0.23 3.78
N TYR A 109 -9.87 -1.50 4.17
CA TYR A 109 -9.29 -2.63 3.43
C TYR A 109 -7.76 -2.58 3.26
N LEU A 110 -7.06 -1.75 4.02
CA LEU A 110 -5.61 -1.83 4.18
C LEU A 110 -5.27 -2.69 5.40
N SER A 111 -4.16 -3.42 5.32
CA SER A 111 -3.63 -4.16 6.48
C SER A 111 -3.20 -3.25 7.62
N ASP A 112 -2.62 -2.09 7.28
CA ASP A 112 -2.20 -1.04 8.22
C ASP A 112 -2.02 0.27 7.43
N SER A 113 -2.73 1.34 7.79
CA SER A 113 -2.65 2.61 7.07
C SER A 113 -1.41 3.45 7.40
N THR A 114 -0.54 3.00 8.30
CA THR A 114 0.60 3.80 8.82
C THR A 114 1.98 3.30 8.36
N ILE A 115 2.02 2.24 7.57
CA ILE A 115 3.27 1.65 7.05
C ILE A 115 3.51 2.00 5.58
N ALA A 116 4.77 1.89 5.13
CA ALA A 116 5.16 2.18 3.76
C ALA A 116 4.57 1.19 2.73
N ASN A 117 4.32 -0.06 3.15
CA ASN A 117 3.98 -1.18 2.27
C ASN A 117 2.74 -1.97 2.72
N PRO A 118 1.54 -1.35 2.80
CA PRO A 118 0.34 -2.05 3.21
C PRO A 118 -0.17 -3.02 2.15
N ILE A 119 -0.90 -4.04 2.59
CA ILE A 119 -1.69 -4.91 1.71
C ILE A 119 -3.08 -4.30 1.58
N ALA A 120 -3.49 -3.96 0.36
CA ALA A 120 -4.82 -3.47 0.01
C ALA A 120 -5.70 -4.62 -0.53
N ALA A 121 -6.90 -4.78 0.04
CA ALA A 121 -7.91 -5.74 -0.41
C ALA A 121 -9.29 -5.07 -0.64
N PRO A 122 -9.39 -3.94 -1.38
CA PRO A 122 -10.66 -3.25 -1.58
C PRO A 122 -11.67 -4.11 -2.34
N LEU A 123 -12.95 -3.93 -2.01
CA LEU A 123 -14.05 -4.63 -2.68
C LEU A 123 -14.47 -3.99 -4.00
N GLN A 124 -13.96 -2.82 -4.37
CA GLN A 124 -14.25 -2.14 -5.63
C GLN A 124 -13.05 -1.28 -6.04
N THR A 125 -12.95 -0.90 -7.32
CA THR A 125 -11.87 -0.01 -7.77
C THR A 125 -11.79 1.21 -6.85
N SER A 126 -10.62 1.41 -6.24
CA SER A 126 -10.42 2.38 -5.16
C SER A 126 -9.11 3.12 -5.37
N THR A 127 -9.14 4.42 -5.15
CA THR A 127 -7.95 5.28 -5.11
C THR A 127 -7.48 5.41 -3.67
N TYR A 128 -6.21 5.11 -3.43
CA TYR A 128 -5.54 5.33 -2.16
C TYR A 128 -4.59 6.51 -2.29
N TYR A 129 -4.60 7.39 -1.30
CA TYR A 129 -3.69 8.51 -1.13
C TYR A 129 -2.74 8.18 0.00
N VAL A 130 -1.48 8.56 -0.13
CA VAL A 130 -0.48 8.43 0.93
C VAL A 130 0.13 9.79 1.22
N GLN A 131 0.03 10.22 2.46
CA GLN A 131 0.83 11.32 2.97
C GLN A 131 2.16 10.76 3.45
N VAL A 132 3.26 11.28 2.91
CA VAL A 132 4.63 10.88 3.24
C VAL A 132 5.34 12.05 3.88
N THR A 133 5.89 11.86 5.08
CA THR A 133 6.66 12.88 5.80
C THR A 133 8.12 12.44 5.96
N ASN A 134 9.07 13.29 5.58
CA ASN A 134 10.50 13.01 5.76
C ASN A 134 10.98 13.30 7.19
N ALA A 135 12.25 12.98 7.47
CA ALA A 135 12.85 13.23 8.79
C ALA A 135 12.95 14.73 9.16
N GLY A 136 12.85 15.62 8.16
CA GLY A 136 12.82 17.07 8.36
C GLY A 136 11.43 17.65 8.60
N GLY A 137 10.38 16.81 8.66
CA GLY A 137 9.00 17.25 8.91
C GLY A 137 8.22 17.66 7.66
N CYS A 138 8.83 17.63 6.47
CA CYS A 138 8.12 17.97 5.24
C CYS A 138 7.24 16.84 4.76
N ALA A 139 5.97 17.17 4.56
CA ALA A 139 4.95 16.26 4.09
C ALA A 139 4.58 16.53 2.63
N GLY A 140 4.24 15.48 1.91
CA GLY A 140 3.65 15.55 0.58
C GLY A 140 2.66 14.41 0.40
N VAL A 141 1.85 14.48 -0.65
CA VAL A 141 0.81 13.50 -0.94
C VAL A 141 0.97 12.99 -2.36
N ASP A 142 0.83 11.68 -2.53
CA ASP A 142 0.69 11.03 -3.83
C ASP A 142 -0.45 9.98 -3.76
N SER A 143 -0.85 9.44 -4.90
CA SER A 143 -1.99 8.54 -5.01
C SER A 143 -1.76 7.37 -5.96
N ILE A 144 -2.48 6.27 -5.71
CA ILE A 144 -2.48 5.10 -6.57
C ILE A 144 -3.89 4.53 -6.69
N ILE A 145 -4.27 4.12 -7.90
CA ILE A 145 -5.54 3.46 -8.16
C ILE A 145 -5.32 1.94 -8.14
N VAL A 146 -6.09 1.22 -7.32
CA VAL A 146 -6.20 -0.24 -7.35
C VAL A 146 -7.49 -0.59 -8.08
N ASN A 147 -7.39 -1.19 -9.26
CA ASN A 147 -8.55 -1.63 -10.03
C ASN A 147 -9.03 -2.98 -9.52
N VAL A 148 -10.35 -3.14 -9.44
CA VAL A 148 -11.00 -4.39 -9.05
C VAL A 148 -11.84 -4.89 -10.22
N PHE A 149 -11.38 -5.95 -10.87
CA PHE A 149 -12.06 -6.61 -11.98
C PHE A 149 -12.92 -7.75 -11.47
N LYS A 150 -14.16 -7.44 -11.07
CA LYS A 150 -15.17 -8.46 -10.80
C LYS A 150 -15.70 -9.00 -12.11
N GLY A 151 -15.06 -10.05 -12.64
CA GLY A 151 -15.62 -10.83 -13.74
C GLY A 151 -16.92 -11.54 -13.33
N SER A 152 -17.53 -12.26 -14.26
CA SER A 152 -18.57 -13.22 -13.89
C SER A 152 -17.95 -14.37 -13.08
N VAL A 153 -18.69 -14.88 -12.10
CA VAL A 153 -18.34 -16.11 -11.35
C VAL A 153 -17.96 -17.25 -12.30
N GLU A 154 -18.59 -17.31 -13.49
CA GLU A 154 -18.30 -18.33 -14.50
C GLU A 154 -16.91 -18.23 -15.13
N ASN A 155 -16.41 -17.00 -15.34
CA ASN A 155 -15.12 -16.76 -15.98
C ASN A 155 -13.96 -16.74 -14.98
N GLY A 156 -14.20 -16.32 -13.73
CA GLY A 156 -13.18 -16.21 -12.69
C GLY A 156 -12.79 -17.54 -12.04
N TYR A 157 -13.70 -18.51 -12.00
CA TYR A 157 -13.51 -19.78 -11.26
C TYR A 157 -13.58 -20.98 -12.20
N LYS A 158 -12.53 -21.17 -13.00
CA LYS A 158 -12.42 -22.27 -13.97
C LYS A 158 -11.97 -23.56 -13.29
N LEU A 159 -12.49 -24.68 -13.78
CA LEU A 159 -12.09 -26.04 -13.38
C LEU A 159 -11.54 -26.77 -14.60
N PRO A 160 -10.56 -27.65 -14.43
CA PRO A 160 -10.14 -28.55 -15.50
C PRO A 160 -11.27 -29.55 -15.82
N SER A 161 -11.39 -29.93 -17.09
CA SER A 161 -12.34 -30.97 -17.54
C SER A 161 -11.77 -32.39 -17.42
N ALA A 162 -10.46 -32.52 -17.24
CA ALA A 162 -9.75 -33.79 -17.08
C ALA A 162 -8.48 -33.62 -16.23
N PHE A 163 -7.99 -34.72 -15.66
CA PHE A 163 -6.71 -34.77 -14.94
C PHE A 163 -6.04 -36.16 -15.11
N THR A 164 -4.73 -36.20 -14.93
CA THR A 164 -3.86 -37.37 -15.17
C THR A 164 -2.99 -37.62 -13.95
N PRO A 165 -3.41 -38.48 -13.00
CA PRO A 165 -2.63 -38.78 -11.80
C PRO A 165 -1.46 -39.74 -12.10
N ASN A 166 -0.46 -39.26 -12.84
CA ASN A 166 0.74 -40.01 -13.26
C ASN A 166 2.00 -39.60 -12.48
N ASN A 167 1.88 -38.66 -11.54
CA ASN A 167 2.92 -38.15 -10.65
C ASN A 167 4.06 -37.43 -11.41
N ASP A 168 3.72 -36.72 -12.49
CA ASP A 168 4.66 -35.91 -13.28
C ASP A 168 4.69 -34.43 -12.85
N GLY A 169 3.88 -34.06 -11.86
CA GLY A 169 3.70 -32.70 -11.35
C GLY A 169 2.62 -31.90 -12.07
N ASN A 170 2.07 -32.40 -13.18
CA ASN A 170 1.11 -31.71 -14.03
C ASN A 170 -0.25 -32.40 -14.03
N ASN A 171 -1.27 -31.69 -13.52
CA ASN A 171 -2.65 -32.19 -13.46
C ASN A 171 -2.78 -33.54 -12.72
N ASP A 172 -1.94 -33.76 -11.71
CA ASP A 172 -1.97 -35.00 -10.91
C ASP A 172 -3.19 -35.12 -10.01
N CYS A 173 -3.91 -34.02 -9.79
CA CYS A 173 -5.12 -34.05 -8.99
C CYS A 173 -6.13 -32.98 -9.39
N PHE A 174 -7.40 -33.28 -9.15
CA PHE A 174 -8.54 -32.41 -9.41
C PHE A 174 -8.85 -31.52 -8.20
N ASN A 175 -8.83 -30.18 -8.38
CA ASN A 175 -8.97 -29.21 -7.29
C ASN A 175 -9.43 -27.82 -7.72
N VAL A 176 -9.62 -26.95 -6.71
CA VAL A 176 -10.00 -25.54 -6.83
C VAL A 176 -8.85 -24.58 -6.48
N ARG A 177 -7.59 -25.03 -6.41
CA ARG A 177 -6.46 -24.21 -5.92
C ARG A 177 -6.25 -22.92 -6.71
N LYS A 178 -6.67 -22.88 -7.98
CA LYS A 178 -6.58 -21.70 -8.86
C LYS A 178 -7.71 -20.68 -8.64
N TRP A 179 -8.61 -20.88 -7.67
CA TRP A 179 -9.73 -19.98 -7.39
C TRP A 179 -9.37 -18.84 -6.41
N GLY A 180 -8.11 -18.77 -5.97
CA GLY A 180 -7.69 -17.76 -5.02
C GLY A 180 -8.21 -18.02 -3.60
N THR A 181 -8.39 -16.96 -2.82
CA THR A 181 -8.87 -17.04 -1.45
C THR A 181 -10.37 -17.35 -1.39
N LEU A 182 -10.73 -18.44 -0.72
CA LEU A 182 -12.10 -18.85 -0.47
C LEU A 182 -12.46 -18.68 1.01
N ALA A 183 -13.57 -17.99 1.30
CA ALA A 183 -14.12 -17.87 2.65
C ALA A 183 -14.77 -19.18 3.12
N SER A 184 -15.28 -19.99 2.19
CA SER A 184 -15.76 -21.34 2.47
C SER A 184 -15.67 -22.24 1.24
N LEU A 185 -15.54 -23.55 1.48
CA LEU A 185 -15.54 -24.59 0.46
C LEU A 185 -16.28 -25.83 0.97
N ASP A 186 -17.07 -26.41 0.09
CA ASP A 186 -17.66 -27.74 0.21
C ASP A 186 -17.54 -28.41 -1.16
N PHE A 187 -16.56 -29.29 -1.31
CA PHE A 187 -16.20 -29.93 -2.58
C PHE A 187 -16.32 -31.43 -2.46
N SER A 188 -17.19 -32.02 -3.28
CA SER A 188 -17.45 -33.45 -3.36
C SER A 188 -17.19 -34.00 -4.76
N VAL A 189 -16.64 -35.20 -4.84
CA VAL A 189 -16.56 -36.01 -6.07
C VAL A 189 -17.24 -37.36 -5.82
N TYR A 190 -18.01 -37.80 -6.80
CA TYR A 190 -18.79 -39.02 -6.80
C TYR A 190 -18.39 -39.93 -7.97
N ASP A 191 -18.49 -41.23 -7.75
CA ASP A 191 -18.39 -42.21 -8.83
C ASP A 191 -19.64 -42.21 -9.73
N ARG A 192 -19.64 -43.07 -10.76
CA ARG A 192 -20.77 -43.21 -11.71
C ARG A 192 -22.06 -43.71 -11.07
N TRP A 193 -21.98 -44.29 -9.87
CA TRP A 193 -23.11 -44.85 -9.12
C TRP A 193 -23.64 -43.89 -8.05
N GLY A 194 -23.03 -42.71 -7.91
CA GLY A 194 -23.40 -41.70 -6.92
C GLY A 194 -22.74 -41.87 -5.55
N SER A 195 -21.79 -42.80 -5.40
CA SER A 195 -21.04 -42.97 -4.16
C SER A 195 -20.06 -41.82 -3.97
N LEU A 196 -20.02 -41.21 -2.78
CA LEU A 196 -19.06 -40.17 -2.43
C LEU A 196 -17.66 -40.79 -2.29
N ILE A 197 -16.73 -40.38 -3.17
CA ILE A 197 -15.36 -40.91 -3.21
C ILE A 197 -14.31 -39.88 -2.77
N PHE A 198 -14.66 -38.60 -2.75
CA PHE A 198 -13.80 -37.54 -2.23
C PHE A 198 -14.66 -36.42 -1.66
N HIS A 199 -14.26 -35.88 -0.51
CA HIS A 199 -14.87 -34.70 0.09
C HIS A 199 -13.81 -33.88 0.78
N THR A 200 -13.84 -32.57 0.59
CA THR A 200 -13.00 -31.64 1.35
C THR A 200 -13.68 -30.30 1.56
N LYS A 201 -13.31 -29.64 2.66
CA LYS A 201 -13.57 -28.23 2.92
C LYS A 201 -12.29 -27.38 2.85
N ASN A 202 -11.16 -28.01 2.61
CA ASN A 202 -9.84 -27.38 2.55
C ASN A 202 -9.48 -27.10 1.07
N PRO A 203 -9.37 -25.84 0.64
CA PRO A 203 -9.02 -25.50 -0.74
C PRO A 203 -7.64 -26.00 -1.19
N ALA A 204 -6.76 -26.34 -0.25
CA ALA A 204 -5.45 -26.90 -0.54
C ALA A 204 -5.51 -28.40 -0.89
N GLU A 205 -6.56 -29.12 -0.51
CA GLU A 205 -6.70 -30.55 -0.82
C GLU A 205 -7.19 -30.78 -2.26
N CYS A 206 -6.92 -31.97 -2.76
CA CYS A 206 -7.29 -32.34 -4.11
C CYS A 206 -7.57 -33.84 -4.22
N TRP A 207 -8.38 -34.22 -5.23
CA TRP A 207 -8.64 -35.62 -5.52
C TRP A 207 -7.62 -36.14 -6.53
N ASP A 208 -6.80 -37.09 -6.11
CA ASP A 208 -5.70 -37.70 -6.88
C ASP A 208 -6.14 -38.93 -7.70
N GLY A 209 -7.45 -39.18 -7.80
CA GLY A 209 -7.96 -40.36 -8.48
C GLY A 209 -7.94 -41.65 -7.66
N THR A 210 -7.67 -41.58 -6.35
CA THR A 210 -7.77 -42.71 -5.43
C THR A 210 -9.00 -42.60 -4.52
N TYR A 211 -9.47 -43.73 -4.00
CA TYR A 211 -10.47 -43.79 -2.94
C TYR A 211 -10.08 -44.90 -1.97
N LYS A 212 -9.91 -44.54 -0.68
CA LYS A 212 -9.43 -45.47 0.37
C LYS A 212 -8.12 -46.18 -0.02
N GLY A 213 -7.20 -45.45 -0.67
CA GLY A 213 -5.92 -45.98 -1.16
C GLY A 213 -5.99 -46.81 -2.45
N ILE A 214 -7.18 -47.03 -3.00
CA ILE A 214 -7.36 -47.81 -4.23
C ILE A 214 -7.51 -46.87 -5.43
N LYS A 215 -6.70 -47.09 -6.48
CA LYS A 215 -6.79 -46.34 -7.74
C LYS A 215 -8.14 -46.54 -8.41
N GLN A 216 -8.86 -45.45 -8.66
CA GLN A 216 -10.17 -45.50 -9.30
C GLN A 216 -10.05 -45.71 -10.82
N PRO A 217 -11.03 -46.36 -11.48
CA PRO A 217 -11.01 -46.60 -12.92
C PRO A 217 -10.91 -45.34 -13.78
N THR A 218 -10.31 -45.45 -14.96
CA THR A 218 -10.37 -44.40 -15.99
C THR A 218 -11.82 -44.13 -16.37
N GLY A 219 -12.22 -42.86 -16.42
CA GLY A 219 -13.58 -42.51 -16.80
C GLY A 219 -14.08 -41.19 -16.22
N THR A 220 -15.37 -40.93 -16.46
CA THR A 220 -16.08 -39.75 -15.99
C THR A 220 -16.56 -39.90 -14.54
N TYR A 221 -16.28 -38.88 -13.74
CA TYR A 221 -16.71 -38.71 -12.36
C TYR A 221 -17.54 -37.44 -12.22
N VAL A 222 -18.49 -37.43 -11.30
CA VAL A 222 -19.39 -36.29 -11.08
C VAL A 222 -18.84 -35.49 -9.91
N TYR A 223 -18.82 -34.15 -10.02
CA TYR A 223 -18.44 -33.30 -8.90
C TYR A 223 -19.55 -32.29 -8.56
N GLN A 224 -19.55 -31.89 -7.28
CA GLN A 224 -20.34 -30.78 -6.78
C GLN A 224 -19.46 -29.89 -5.92
N ILE A 225 -19.49 -28.59 -6.17
CA ILE A 225 -18.76 -27.57 -5.41
C ILE A 225 -19.73 -26.48 -4.99
N ARG A 226 -19.71 -26.15 -3.70
CA ARG A 226 -20.29 -24.94 -3.14
C ARG A 226 -19.16 -24.17 -2.45
N ALA A 227 -18.92 -22.92 -2.84
CA ALA A 227 -17.87 -22.10 -2.25
C ALA A 227 -18.32 -20.65 -2.11
N GLN A 228 -17.77 -19.95 -1.11
CA GLN A 228 -17.85 -18.50 -1.01
C GLN A 228 -16.50 -17.91 -1.42
N ALA A 229 -16.45 -17.25 -2.58
CA ALA A 229 -15.25 -16.68 -3.16
C ALA A 229 -15.35 -15.14 -3.27
N LEU A 230 -14.26 -14.46 -3.63
CA LEU A 230 -14.20 -12.99 -3.65
C LEU A 230 -15.29 -12.34 -4.53
N CYS A 231 -15.45 -12.82 -5.76
CA CYS A 231 -16.47 -12.36 -6.70
C CYS A 231 -17.90 -12.90 -6.42
N GLY A 232 -18.10 -13.69 -5.36
CA GLY A 232 -19.42 -14.16 -4.94
C GLY A 232 -19.51 -15.66 -4.65
N THR A 233 -20.72 -16.12 -4.37
CA THR A 233 -21.02 -17.53 -4.13
C THR A 233 -20.91 -18.32 -5.43
N VAL A 234 -20.14 -19.42 -5.39
CA VAL A 234 -19.97 -20.34 -6.51
C VAL A 234 -20.74 -21.61 -6.23
N TYR A 235 -21.63 -21.99 -7.14
CA TYR A 235 -22.25 -23.30 -7.17
C TYR A 235 -21.94 -23.97 -8.51
N ARG A 236 -21.17 -25.05 -8.49
CA ARG A 236 -20.76 -25.77 -9.70
C ARG A 236 -21.11 -27.24 -9.56
N LYS A 237 -21.69 -27.78 -10.62
CA LYS A 237 -21.87 -29.21 -10.85
C LYS A 237 -21.35 -29.51 -12.23
N GLY A 238 -20.80 -30.71 -12.40
CA GLY A 238 -20.28 -31.12 -13.68
C GLY A 238 -19.62 -32.47 -13.60
N THR A 239 -18.82 -32.74 -14.63
CA THR A 239 -18.03 -33.95 -14.69
C THR A 239 -16.57 -33.64 -14.92
N VAL A 240 -15.71 -34.52 -14.41
CA VAL A 240 -14.27 -34.52 -14.67
C VAL A 240 -13.89 -35.91 -15.19
N VAL A 241 -13.00 -35.95 -16.18
CA VAL A 241 -12.46 -37.20 -16.72
C VAL A 241 -11.13 -37.53 -16.02
N LEU A 242 -11.07 -38.70 -15.40
CA LEU A 242 -9.81 -39.30 -14.95
C LEU A 242 -9.19 -40.05 -16.12
N VAL A 243 -7.98 -39.67 -16.52
CA VAL A 243 -7.20 -40.29 -17.60
C VAL A 243 -5.92 -40.89 -17.02
N ARG A 244 -5.53 -42.06 -17.46
CA ARG A 244 -4.29 -42.76 -17.06
C ARG A 244 -3.94 -43.82 -18.10
#